data_AF-A0A3C2B8B9-F1
#
_entry.id   AF-A0A3C2B8B9-F1
#
_cell.length_a   1.000
_cell.length_b   1.000
_cell.length_c   1.000
_cell.angle_alpha   90.00
_cell.angle_beta   90.00
_cell.angle_gamma   90.00
#
_symmetry.space_group_name_H-M   'P 1'
#
loop_
_entity.id
_entity.type
_entity.pdbx_description
1 polymer ?
#
loop_
_entity_poly.entity_id
_entity_poly.type
_entity_poly.pdbx_seq_one_letter_code
_entity_poly.pdbx_strand_id
1 'polypeptide(L)'
;MASLATRSSPAMASTYSPPSPPYGSNCWLDSMPPRLPAGSNPPDHSNPHESLMARRRKNPPDIIERTAEGYVVNLDEEEIALLVRLLAELRALLLADDPSTAHLVRRLFPPAYLADEHAEAEADYQRFMREELVASRLTAIGAVEEALTSARPMSEGELMGFMQALNGVRLVLGTLLDVSEEHDPNRIRDDDPMVGEHHLYQFLSWLMEHVVAAASS
;
A
#
# COMPACT_ATOMS: atom_id res chain seq x y z
N MET A 1 -29.53 -59.42 -42.80
CA MET A 1 -30.50 -58.43 -42.26
C MET A 1 -29.94 -57.92 -40.95
N ALA A 2 -29.78 -56.65 -40.62
CA ALA A 2 -29.98 -55.39 -41.33
C ALA A 2 -29.03 -54.35 -40.70
N SER A 3 -28.54 -53.44 -41.54
CA SER A 3 -27.83 -52.20 -41.20
C SER A 3 -28.77 -51.17 -40.55
N LEU A 4 -28.20 -50.20 -39.81
CA LEU A 4 -28.63 -48.78 -39.58
C LEU A 4 -27.91 -48.30 -38.29
N ALA A 5 -26.81 -47.55 -38.34
CA ALA A 5 -26.67 -46.12 -38.64
C ALA A 5 -27.32 -45.16 -37.62
N THR A 6 -26.62 -44.04 -37.38
CA THR A 6 -27.03 -42.78 -36.70
C THR A 6 -27.04 -42.82 -35.15
N ARG A 7 -26.54 -41.81 -34.40
CA ARG A 7 -26.36 -40.38 -34.68
C ARG A 7 -25.48 -39.75 -33.58
N SER A 8 -24.47 -38.95 -33.98
CA SER A 8 -23.89 -37.91 -33.11
C SER A 8 -24.90 -36.78 -32.91
N SER A 9 -25.03 -36.27 -31.69
CA SER A 9 -25.44 -34.88 -31.44
C SER A 9 -25.12 -34.40 -30.01
N PRO A 10 -24.97 -33.07 -29.84
CA PRO A 10 -24.14 -32.45 -28.82
C PRO A 10 -24.97 -32.01 -27.60
N ALA A 11 -24.34 -31.95 -26.43
CA ALA A 11 -24.97 -31.41 -25.22
C ALA A 11 -24.18 -30.22 -24.67
N MET A 12 -24.70 -29.04 -25.00
CA MET A 12 -24.90 -27.89 -24.10
C MET A 12 -23.68 -27.38 -23.33
N ALA A 13 -23.08 -26.31 -23.87
CA ALA A 13 -22.28 -25.36 -23.10
C ALA A 13 -23.16 -24.73 -22.01
N SER A 14 -22.99 -25.18 -20.77
CA SER A 14 -23.60 -24.56 -19.60
C SER A 14 -22.93 -23.21 -19.36
N THR A 15 -23.65 -22.13 -19.69
CA THR A 15 -23.22 -20.77 -19.37
C THR A 15 -23.41 -20.56 -17.87
N TYR A 16 -22.36 -20.80 -17.09
CA TYR A 16 -22.33 -20.43 -15.67
C TYR A 16 -22.18 -18.91 -15.57
N SER A 17 -23.24 -18.24 -15.13
CA SER A 17 -23.21 -16.81 -14.78
C SER A 17 -22.98 -16.72 -13.26
N PRO A 18 -21.87 -16.13 -12.78
CA PRO A 18 -21.66 -15.96 -11.35
C PRO A 18 -22.66 -14.93 -10.79
N PRO A 19 -23.10 -15.08 -9.53
CA PRO A 19 -23.98 -14.11 -8.87
C PRO A 19 -23.25 -12.77 -8.70
N SER A 20 -23.96 -11.67 -8.95
CA SER A 20 -23.49 -10.32 -8.71
C SER A 20 -23.09 -10.14 -7.23
N PRO A 21 -21.96 -9.49 -6.92
CA PRO A 21 -21.57 -9.24 -5.54
C PRO A 21 -22.49 -8.19 -4.91
N PRO A 22 -22.83 -8.31 -3.60
CA PRO A 22 -23.60 -7.30 -2.89
C PRO A 22 -22.65 -6.17 -2.47
N TYR A 23 -22.20 -5.34 -3.41
CA TYR A 23 -21.53 -4.09 -3.04
C TYR A 23 -22.57 -3.02 -2.78
N GLY A 24 -22.81 -2.77 -1.49
CA GLY A 24 -23.35 -1.51 -1.02
C GLY A 24 -22.44 -0.37 -1.47
N SER A 25 -23.08 0.73 -1.84
CA SER A 25 -22.49 1.93 -2.44
C SER A 25 -21.23 2.41 -1.71
N ASN A 26 -20.07 2.24 -2.35
CA ASN A 26 -18.83 2.88 -1.93
C ASN A 26 -18.82 4.31 -2.48
N CYS A 27 -18.87 5.29 -1.57
CA CYS A 27 -18.83 6.75 -1.81
C CYS A 27 -17.58 7.27 -2.57
N TRP A 28 -16.74 6.39 -3.12
CA TRP A 28 -15.44 6.71 -3.71
C TRP A 28 -15.50 6.97 -5.23
N LEU A 29 -16.56 6.53 -5.91
CA LEU A 29 -16.69 6.65 -7.38
C LEU A 29 -17.09 8.06 -7.88
N ASP A 30 -17.68 8.89 -7.03
CA ASP A 30 -18.21 10.21 -7.44
C ASP A 30 -17.15 11.34 -7.47
N SER A 31 -15.90 11.04 -7.08
CA SER A 31 -14.84 12.06 -6.91
C SER A 31 -13.70 11.99 -7.94
N MET A 32 -13.84 11.23 -9.03
CA MET A 32 -12.83 11.16 -10.10
C MET A 32 -12.94 12.33 -11.10
N PRO A 33 -11.81 12.92 -11.57
CA PRO A 33 -11.82 13.90 -12.64
C PRO A 33 -12.22 13.27 -14.00
N PRO A 34 -12.79 14.04 -14.93
CA PRO A 34 -13.31 13.51 -16.21
C PRO A 34 -12.19 13.01 -17.13
N ARG A 35 -12.46 11.94 -17.89
CA ARG A 35 -11.53 11.33 -18.85
C ARG A 35 -11.08 12.34 -19.91
N LEU A 36 -9.75 12.46 -20.10
CA LEU A 36 -9.13 13.29 -21.12
C LEU A 36 -9.53 12.84 -22.55
N PRO A 37 -9.70 13.78 -23.51
CA PRO A 37 -10.09 13.45 -24.87
C PRO A 37 -8.98 12.72 -25.64
N ALA A 38 -9.38 11.73 -26.43
CA ALA A 38 -8.49 10.92 -27.27
C ALA A 38 -7.82 11.77 -28.36
N GLY A 39 -6.54 12.06 -28.20
CA GLY A 39 -5.80 12.80 -29.21
C GLY A 39 -4.41 13.26 -28.81
N SER A 40 -3.52 12.33 -28.43
CA SER A 40 -2.07 12.58 -28.43
C SER A 40 -1.30 11.26 -28.37
N ASN A 41 -0.21 11.20 -29.15
CA ASN A 41 0.72 10.06 -29.33
C ASN A 41 1.01 9.26 -28.05
N PRO A 42 1.25 7.94 -28.13
CA PRO A 42 1.54 7.14 -26.94
C PRO A 42 2.88 7.59 -26.32
N PRO A 43 2.92 7.88 -25.01
CA PRO A 43 4.18 8.14 -24.33
C PRO A 43 4.95 6.83 -24.17
N ASP A 44 6.27 6.99 -24.15
CA ASP A 44 7.27 6.01 -23.75
C ASP A 44 6.88 5.33 -22.42
N HIS A 45 7.22 4.05 -22.26
CA HIS A 45 6.76 3.17 -21.17
C HIS A 45 7.49 3.42 -19.83
N SER A 46 7.80 4.67 -19.54
CA SER A 46 8.35 5.13 -18.27
C SER A 46 7.19 5.48 -17.35
N ASN A 47 6.92 4.60 -16.39
CA ASN A 47 6.20 4.79 -15.15
C ASN A 47 5.15 5.94 -15.11
N PRO A 48 3.83 5.67 -15.13
CA PRO A 48 2.78 6.69 -15.25
C PRO A 48 2.77 7.77 -14.13
N HIS A 49 3.48 7.57 -13.03
CA HIS A 49 3.61 8.53 -11.94
C HIS A 49 4.60 9.69 -12.21
N GLU A 50 5.49 9.55 -13.19
CA GLU A 50 6.49 10.59 -13.51
C GLU A 50 5.82 11.86 -14.09
N SER A 51 4.62 11.72 -14.68
CA SER A 51 3.94 12.79 -15.39
C SER A 51 2.97 13.64 -14.56
N LEU A 52 2.64 13.26 -13.31
CA LEU A 52 1.75 14.08 -12.47
C LEU A 52 2.50 15.21 -11.73
N MET A 53 3.81 15.07 -11.50
CA MET A 53 4.55 15.94 -10.57
C MET A 53 5.78 16.65 -11.16
N ALA A 54 5.94 16.69 -12.49
CA ALA A 54 7.04 17.41 -13.13
C ALA A 54 6.77 18.93 -13.24
N ARG A 55 6.63 19.63 -12.10
CA ARG A 55 6.68 21.10 -12.07
C ARG A 55 8.08 21.59 -12.44
N ARG A 56 8.27 21.90 -13.73
CA ARG A 56 9.16 22.92 -14.32
C ARG A 56 10.25 23.54 -13.39
N ARG A 57 11.17 22.74 -12.86
CA ARG A 57 12.47 23.18 -12.33
C ARG A 57 13.57 22.43 -13.08
N LYS A 58 14.65 23.15 -13.39
CA LYS A 58 15.78 22.62 -14.18
C LYS A 58 16.59 21.54 -13.42
N ASN A 59 16.40 21.48 -12.10
CA ASN A 59 16.68 20.37 -11.18
C ASN A 59 15.58 20.42 -10.09
N PRO A 60 14.67 19.43 -9.99
CA PRO A 60 13.82 19.32 -8.82
C PRO A 60 14.71 19.04 -7.58
N PRO A 61 14.36 19.58 -6.40
CA PRO A 61 15.02 19.16 -5.16
C PRO A 61 14.77 17.68 -4.91
N ASP A 62 15.70 17.01 -4.23
CA ASP A 62 15.52 15.63 -3.81
C ASP A 62 14.31 15.53 -2.88
N ILE A 63 13.53 14.45 -2.98
CA ILE A 63 12.31 14.26 -2.18
C ILE A 63 12.62 14.29 -0.69
N ILE A 64 13.77 13.73 -0.29
CA ILE A 64 14.29 13.81 1.07
C ILE A 64 15.68 14.42 0.97
N GLU A 65 15.82 15.68 1.39
CA GLU A 65 17.07 16.41 1.35
C GLU A 65 17.72 16.41 2.73
N ARG A 66 18.98 15.97 2.81
CA ARG A 66 19.78 16.08 4.04
C ARG A 66 20.41 17.47 4.15
N THR A 67 20.14 18.14 5.26
CA THR A 67 20.64 19.49 5.56
C THR A 67 21.44 19.50 6.87
N ALA A 68 22.07 20.63 7.20
CA ALA A 68 22.75 20.79 8.48
C ALA A 68 21.79 20.77 9.70
N GLU A 69 20.50 21.08 9.48
CA GLU A 69 19.48 21.17 10.53
C GLU A 69 18.66 19.88 10.68
N GLY A 70 18.82 18.92 9.77
CA GLY A 70 18.05 17.68 9.72
C GLY A 70 17.67 17.30 8.29
N TYR A 71 16.55 16.60 8.14
CA TYR A 71 16.05 16.10 6.86
C TYR A 71 14.80 16.88 6.43
N VAL A 72 14.84 17.48 5.25
CA VAL A 72 13.71 18.19 4.66
C VAL A 72 12.94 17.23 3.75
N VAL A 73 11.66 17.05 4.03
CA VAL A 73 10.74 16.26 3.21
C VAL A 73 10.06 17.19 2.22
N ASN A 74 10.47 17.12 0.96
CA ASN A 74 9.99 17.97 -0.14
C ASN A 74 8.76 17.35 -0.81
N LEU A 75 7.69 17.16 -0.04
CA LEU A 75 6.37 16.72 -0.53
C LEU A 75 5.40 17.90 -0.57
N ASP A 76 4.44 17.88 -1.49
CA ASP A 76 3.39 18.89 -1.51
C ASP A 76 2.30 18.65 -0.44
N GLU A 77 1.37 19.61 -0.31
CA GLU A 77 0.30 19.53 0.70
C GLU A 77 -0.63 18.33 0.50
N GLU A 78 -0.86 17.91 -0.76
CA GLU A 78 -1.74 16.80 -1.10
C GLU A 78 -1.07 15.46 -0.75
N GLU A 79 0.22 15.33 -1.04
CA GLU A 79 1.06 14.19 -0.67
C GLU A 79 1.20 14.05 0.85
N ILE A 80 1.45 15.15 1.57
CA ILE A 80 1.50 15.15 3.04
C ILE A 80 0.13 14.75 3.61
N ALA A 81 -0.97 15.33 3.11
CA ALA A 81 -2.31 14.98 3.55
C ALA A 81 -2.65 13.51 3.29
N LEU A 82 -2.22 12.95 2.16
CA LEU A 82 -2.34 11.53 1.85
C LEU A 82 -1.61 10.67 2.88
N LEU A 83 -0.34 10.99 3.18
CA LEU A 83 0.44 10.24 4.17
C LEU A 83 -0.19 10.28 5.55
N VAL A 84 -0.62 11.46 6.01
CA VAL A 84 -1.32 11.61 7.31
C VAL A 84 -2.60 10.78 7.35
N ARG A 85 -3.39 10.76 6.27
CA ARG A 85 -4.60 9.92 6.19
C ARG A 85 -4.25 8.43 6.31
N LEU A 86 -3.22 7.96 5.61
CA LEU A 86 -2.81 6.56 5.66
C LEU A 86 -2.29 6.14 7.04
N LEU A 87 -1.58 7.02 7.72
CA LEU A 87 -1.13 6.82 9.10
C LEU A 87 -2.31 6.75 10.06
N ALA A 88 -3.32 7.61 9.88
CA ALA A 88 -4.56 7.56 10.65
C ALA A 88 -5.35 6.26 10.41
N GLU A 89 -5.41 5.78 9.17
CA GLU A 89 -6.03 4.49 8.83
C GLU A 89 -5.28 3.31 9.45
N LEU A 90 -3.95 3.31 9.41
CA LEU A 90 -3.13 2.30 10.09
C LEU A 90 -3.37 2.33 11.61
N ARG A 91 -3.43 3.52 12.22
CA ARG A 91 -3.78 3.69 13.63
C ARG A 91 -5.16 3.12 13.95
N ALA A 92 -6.18 3.41 13.13
CA ALA A 92 -7.52 2.88 13.32
C ALA A 92 -7.55 1.36 13.22
N LEU A 93 -6.84 0.79 12.26
CA LEU A 93 -6.71 -0.65 12.08
C LEU A 93 -6.05 -1.34 13.29
N LEU A 94 -5.01 -0.73 13.87
CA LEU A 94 -4.34 -1.24 15.07
C LEU A 94 -5.23 -1.19 16.31
N LEU A 95 -6.17 -0.24 16.38
CA LEU A 95 -7.07 -0.05 17.53
C LEU A 95 -8.38 -0.84 17.43
N ALA A 96 -8.80 -1.23 16.22
CA ALA A 96 -10.10 -1.85 15.99
C ALA A 96 -10.26 -3.23 16.67
N ASP A 97 -9.15 -3.94 16.90
CA ASP A 97 -9.11 -5.32 17.43
C ASP A 97 -10.15 -6.25 16.80
N ASP A 98 -10.38 -6.09 15.49
CA ASP A 98 -11.38 -6.86 14.74
C ASP A 98 -10.75 -8.14 14.16
N PRO A 99 -11.21 -9.35 14.57
CA PRO A 99 -10.73 -10.61 14.00
C PRO A 99 -10.82 -10.71 12.48
N SER A 100 -11.78 -10.01 11.85
CA SER A 100 -11.96 -10.04 10.39
C SER A 100 -10.80 -9.37 9.64
N THR A 101 -10.15 -8.38 10.27
CA THR A 101 -9.05 -7.59 9.69
C THR A 101 -7.69 -7.93 10.29
N ALA A 102 -7.64 -8.78 11.34
CA ALA A 102 -6.41 -9.13 12.06
C ALA A 102 -5.30 -9.70 11.15
N HIS A 103 -5.66 -10.35 10.05
CA HIS A 103 -4.69 -10.88 9.08
C HIS A 103 -3.88 -9.78 8.37
N LEU A 104 -4.46 -8.58 8.16
CA LEU A 104 -3.82 -7.45 7.47
C LEU A 104 -2.61 -6.92 8.25
N VAL A 105 -2.68 -6.91 9.58
CA VAL A 105 -1.62 -6.41 10.46
C VAL A 105 -0.66 -7.50 10.91
N ARG A 106 -0.85 -8.76 10.52
CA ARG A 106 -0.02 -9.89 10.99
C ARG A 106 1.46 -9.69 10.70
N ARG A 107 1.80 -9.11 9.55
CA ARG A 107 3.20 -8.81 9.17
C ARG A 107 3.85 -7.72 10.04
N LEU A 108 3.06 -6.92 10.77
CA LEU A 108 3.59 -5.91 11.70
C LEU A 108 4.05 -6.51 13.04
N PHE A 109 3.65 -7.76 13.32
CA PHE A 109 3.96 -8.49 14.55
C PHE A 109 4.59 -9.83 14.16
N PRO A 110 5.85 -9.83 13.68
CA PRO A 110 6.52 -11.08 13.32
C PRO A 110 6.62 -12.00 14.54
N PRO A 111 6.55 -13.33 14.34
CA PRO A 111 6.70 -14.27 15.44
C PRO A 111 8.13 -14.23 16.00
N ALA A 112 8.26 -14.44 17.31
CA ALA A 112 9.57 -14.55 17.96
C ALA A 112 10.20 -15.94 17.74
N TYR A 113 9.35 -16.96 17.63
CA TYR A 113 9.74 -18.34 17.38
C TYR A 113 9.09 -18.87 16.09
N LEU A 114 9.93 -19.36 15.16
CA LEU A 114 9.49 -19.87 13.87
C LEU A 114 9.26 -21.39 13.84
N ALA A 115 9.74 -22.11 14.85
CA ALA A 115 9.64 -23.57 14.91
C ALA A 115 8.35 -24.01 15.61
N ASP A 116 7.63 -24.97 15.02
CA ASP A 116 6.35 -25.47 15.54
C ASP A 116 6.44 -26.00 16.98
N GLU A 117 7.61 -26.54 17.37
CA GLU A 117 7.91 -27.01 18.73
C GLU A 117 7.89 -25.89 19.79
N HIS A 118 7.82 -24.63 19.38
CA HIS A 118 7.74 -23.46 20.25
C HIS A 118 6.38 -22.75 20.17
N ALA A 119 5.34 -23.38 19.60
CA ALA A 119 4.02 -22.76 19.43
C ALA A 119 3.40 -22.22 20.74
N GLU A 120 3.57 -22.94 21.85
CA GLU A 120 3.10 -22.50 23.18
C GLU A 120 3.86 -21.26 23.68
N ALA A 121 5.20 -21.26 23.54
CA ALA A 121 6.05 -20.13 23.91
C ALA A 121 5.78 -18.89 23.04
N GLU A 122 5.50 -19.10 21.74
CA GLU A 122 5.10 -18.04 20.82
C GLU A 122 3.75 -17.43 21.22
N ALA A 123 2.77 -18.25 21.59
CA ALA A 123 1.46 -17.76 22.04
C ALA A 123 1.58 -16.90 23.32
N ASP A 124 2.40 -17.33 24.28
CA ASP A 124 2.69 -16.56 25.49
C ASP A 124 3.42 -15.25 25.16
N TYR A 125 4.44 -15.30 24.30
CA TYR A 125 5.17 -14.11 23.83
C TYR A 125 4.22 -13.08 23.20
N GLN A 126 3.38 -13.51 22.25
CA GLN A 126 2.43 -12.63 21.58
C GLN A 126 1.43 -12.03 22.57
N ARG A 127 0.94 -12.81 23.54
CA ARG A 127 0.00 -12.32 24.54
C ARG A 127 0.58 -11.17 25.37
N PHE A 128 1.85 -11.24 25.75
CA PHE A 128 2.47 -10.19 26.58
C PHE A 128 2.98 -9.00 25.76
N MET A 129 3.59 -9.25 24.60
CA MET A 129 4.30 -8.22 23.86
C MET A 129 3.41 -7.44 22.88
N ARG A 130 2.30 -8.02 22.43
CA ARG A 130 1.49 -7.40 21.37
C ARG A 130 0.93 -6.04 21.78
N GLU A 131 0.45 -5.90 23.01
CA GLU A 131 -0.09 -4.63 23.52
C GLU A 131 0.99 -3.55 23.59
N GLU A 132 2.19 -3.88 24.09
CA GLU A 132 3.31 -2.95 24.17
C GLU A 132 3.80 -2.53 22.78
N LEU A 133 3.88 -3.47 21.84
CA LEU A 133 4.26 -3.20 20.45
C LEU A 133 3.24 -2.31 19.74
N VAL A 134 1.94 -2.52 19.97
CA VAL A 134 0.87 -1.64 19.46
C VAL A 134 1.04 -0.23 20.03
N ALA A 135 1.21 -0.10 21.35
CA ALA A 135 1.37 1.20 22.00
C ALA A 135 2.61 1.97 21.48
N SER A 136 3.73 1.27 21.31
CA SER A 136 4.95 1.84 20.71
C SER A 136 4.69 2.36 19.29
N ARG A 137 3.99 1.58 18.47
CA ARG A 137 3.67 1.94 17.08
C ARG A 137 2.72 3.13 16.99
N LEU A 138 1.70 3.18 17.85
CA LEU A 138 0.78 4.32 17.94
C LEU A 138 1.49 5.61 18.33
N THR A 139 2.46 5.52 19.24
CA THR A 139 3.30 6.67 19.64
C THR A 139 4.17 7.13 18.48
N ALA A 140 4.81 6.19 17.78
CA ALA A 140 5.63 6.50 16.61
C ALA A 140 4.81 7.15 15.48
N ILE A 141 3.61 6.63 15.19
CA ILE A 141 2.69 7.21 14.20
C ILE A 141 2.39 8.68 14.54
N GLY A 142 2.02 8.98 15.79
CA GLY A 142 1.73 10.35 16.21
C GLY A 142 2.92 11.31 16.05
N ALA A 143 4.13 10.84 16.42
CA ALA A 143 5.35 11.63 16.24
C ALA A 143 5.65 11.93 14.77
N VAL A 144 5.40 10.98 13.87
CA VAL A 144 5.58 11.13 12.43
C VAL A 144 4.55 12.10 11.83
N GLU A 145 3.28 12.01 12.24
CA GLU A 145 2.24 12.95 11.82
C GLU A 145 2.58 14.39 12.22
N GLU A 146 3.07 14.59 13.46
CA GLU A 146 3.54 15.89 13.92
C GLU A 146 4.74 16.38 13.10
N ALA A 147 5.74 15.51 12.88
CA ALA A 147 6.93 15.85 12.11
C ALA A 147 6.58 16.28 10.67
N LEU A 148 5.72 15.54 9.98
CA LEU A 148 5.27 15.85 8.62
C LEU A 148 4.54 17.20 8.52
N THR A 149 3.76 17.56 9.54
CA THR A 149 2.92 18.78 9.53
C THR A 149 3.62 20.01 10.11
N SER A 150 4.77 19.83 10.76
CA SER A 150 5.50 20.90 11.46
C SER A 150 6.23 21.91 10.56
N ALA A 151 6.31 21.65 9.24
CA ALA A 151 7.01 22.49 8.26
C ALA A 151 8.47 22.81 8.62
N ARG A 152 9.12 21.95 9.42
CA ARG A 152 10.53 22.05 9.79
C ARG A 152 11.31 20.80 9.36
N PRO A 153 12.65 20.87 9.30
CA PRO A 153 13.46 19.67 9.13
C PRO A 153 13.16 18.63 10.22
N MET A 154 13.06 17.37 9.80
CA MET A 154 12.99 16.21 10.67
C MET A 154 14.37 15.92 11.27
N SER A 155 14.42 15.60 12.55
CA SER A 155 15.59 14.98 13.16
C SER A 155 15.81 13.57 12.60
N GLU A 156 16.99 13.01 12.84
CA GLU A 156 17.31 11.63 12.44
C GLU A 156 16.34 10.60 13.06
N GLY A 157 15.96 10.79 14.33
CA GLY A 157 14.97 9.93 15.00
C GLY A 157 13.59 10.02 14.36
N GLU A 158 13.17 11.23 13.94
CA GLU A 158 11.89 11.43 13.25
C GLU A 158 11.91 10.81 11.85
N LEU A 159 13.02 10.94 11.11
CA LEU A 159 13.18 10.27 9.81
C LEU A 159 13.13 8.75 9.95
N MET A 160 13.78 8.19 10.98
CA MET A 160 13.73 6.75 11.26
C MET A 160 12.31 6.30 11.63
N GLY A 161 11.61 7.07 12.45
CA GLY A 161 10.19 6.84 12.76
C GLY A 161 9.32 6.87 11.50
N PHE A 162 9.57 7.85 10.61
CA PHE A 162 8.86 7.98 9.34
C PHE A 162 9.11 6.78 8.43
N MET A 163 10.35 6.34 8.30
CA MET A 163 10.71 5.12 7.58
C MET A 163 9.96 3.89 8.13
N GLN A 164 9.93 3.72 9.46
CA GLN A 164 9.21 2.60 10.08
C GLN A 164 7.70 2.67 9.86
N ALA A 165 7.11 3.86 9.93
CA ALA A 165 5.68 4.07 9.72
C ALA A 165 5.28 3.81 8.26
N LEU A 166 6.04 4.32 7.28
CA LEU A 166 5.86 4.03 5.86
C LEU A 166 5.94 2.53 5.57
N ASN A 167 6.92 1.84 6.17
CA ASN A 167 7.07 0.40 6.04
C ASN A 167 5.84 -0.33 6.60
N GLY A 168 5.32 0.12 7.75
CA GLY A 168 4.10 -0.43 8.34
C GLY A 168 2.90 -0.35 7.39
N VAL A 169 2.65 0.83 6.81
CA VAL A 169 1.57 1.01 5.81
C VAL A 169 1.79 0.10 4.60
N ARG A 170 3.01 0.03 4.08
CA ARG A 170 3.34 -0.81 2.93
C ARG A 170 3.11 -2.30 3.20
N LEU A 171 3.44 -2.79 4.40
CA LEU A 171 3.22 -4.18 4.79
C LEU A 171 1.73 -4.54 4.82
N VAL A 172 0.91 -3.66 5.39
CA VAL A 172 -0.55 -3.83 5.43
C VAL A 172 -1.13 -3.82 4.02
N LEU A 173 -0.74 -2.84 3.20
CA LEU A 173 -1.21 -2.72 1.82
C LEU A 173 -0.78 -3.91 0.96
N GLY A 174 0.46 -4.39 1.13
CA GLY A 174 0.95 -5.58 0.45
C GLY A 174 0.21 -6.85 0.85
N THR A 175 -0.28 -6.96 2.09
CA THR A 175 -1.16 -8.07 2.51
C THR A 175 -2.56 -7.92 1.93
N LEU A 176 -3.11 -6.71 1.87
CA LEU A 176 -4.41 -6.44 1.26
C LEU A 176 -4.44 -6.81 -0.24
N LEU A 177 -3.37 -6.47 -0.95
CA LEU A 177 -3.23 -6.74 -2.38
C LEU A 177 -2.83 -8.19 -2.71
N ASP A 178 -2.57 -9.03 -1.69
CA ASP A 178 -1.90 -10.34 -1.83
C ASP A 178 -0.62 -10.29 -2.70
N VAL A 179 0.08 -9.16 -2.65
CA VAL A 179 1.30 -8.91 -3.42
C VAL A 179 2.42 -9.74 -2.79
N SER A 180 2.79 -10.81 -3.48
CA SER A 180 4.02 -11.57 -3.24
C SER A 180 5.21 -10.92 -3.98
N GLU A 181 6.43 -11.37 -3.71
CA GLU A 181 7.66 -10.87 -4.36
C GLU A 181 7.66 -11.02 -5.89
N GLU A 182 6.71 -11.77 -6.47
CA GLU A 182 6.57 -12.05 -7.90
C GLU A 182 5.61 -11.08 -8.63
N HIS A 183 5.07 -10.08 -7.94
CA HIS A 183 4.11 -9.12 -8.52
C HIS A 183 4.78 -8.16 -9.51
N ASP A 184 4.40 -8.25 -10.78
CA ASP A 184 4.87 -7.34 -11.85
C ASP A 184 3.93 -6.13 -11.96
N PRO A 185 4.34 -4.92 -11.52
CA PRO A 185 3.50 -3.73 -11.57
C PRO A 185 3.10 -3.33 -13.00
N ASN A 186 3.82 -3.79 -14.02
CA ASN A 186 3.50 -3.51 -15.42
C ASN A 186 2.38 -4.41 -15.99
N ARG A 187 1.86 -5.35 -15.19
CA ARG A 187 0.77 -6.25 -15.58
C ARG A 187 -0.58 -5.89 -14.98
N ILE A 188 -0.65 -4.84 -14.16
CA ILE A 188 -1.90 -4.37 -13.58
C ILE A 188 -2.72 -3.74 -14.69
N ARG A 189 -3.97 -4.20 -14.84
CA ARG A 189 -4.87 -3.67 -15.86
C ARG A 189 -5.56 -2.42 -15.34
N ASP A 190 -5.85 -1.47 -16.21
CA ASP A 190 -6.57 -0.24 -15.86
C ASP A 190 -7.99 -0.50 -15.30
N ASP A 191 -8.57 -1.68 -15.54
CA ASP A 191 -9.88 -2.11 -15.05
C ASP A 191 -9.81 -2.92 -13.73
N ASP A 192 -8.63 -3.05 -13.12
CA ASP A 192 -8.47 -3.73 -11.85
C ASP A 192 -9.24 -3.00 -10.72
N PRO A 193 -10.10 -3.69 -9.95
CA PRO A 193 -10.80 -3.09 -8.82
C PRO A 193 -9.90 -2.45 -7.77
N MET A 194 -8.64 -2.89 -7.67
CA MET A 194 -7.62 -2.46 -6.71
C MET A 194 -6.50 -1.63 -7.33
N VAL A 195 -6.72 -1.06 -8.52
CA VAL A 195 -5.72 -0.23 -9.21
C VAL A 195 -5.22 0.94 -8.36
N GLY A 196 -6.11 1.53 -7.53
CA GLY A 196 -5.75 2.62 -6.63
C GLY A 196 -4.77 2.20 -5.54
N GLU A 197 -5.02 1.05 -4.92
CA GLU A 197 -4.17 0.44 -3.90
C GLU A 197 -2.82 0.05 -4.48
N HIS A 198 -2.77 -0.44 -5.72
CA HIS A 198 -1.52 -0.71 -6.41
C HIS A 198 -0.70 0.56 -6.66
N HIS A 199 -1.33 1.64 -7.15
CA HIS A 199 -0.66 2.93 -7.34
C HIS A 199 -0.13 3.48 -6.01
N LEU A 200 -0.91 3.34 -4.94
CA LEU A 200 -0.47 3.74 -3.61
C LEU A 200 0.74 2.91 -3.15
N TYR A 201 0.72 1.59 -3.36
CA TYR A 201 1.85 0.73 -3.01
C TYR A 201 3.13 1.14 -3.76
N GLN A 202 3.01 1.46 -5.04
CA GLN A 202 4.14 1.94 -5.86
C GLN A 202 4.67 3.30 -5.36
N PHE A 203 3.78 4.25 -5.06
CA PHE A 203 4.15 5.54 -4.49
C PHE A 203 4.91 5.38 -3.16
N LEU A 204 4.39 4.58 -2.24
CA LEU A 204 5.05 4.33 -0.95
C LEU A 204 6.39 3.61 -1.12
N SER A 205 6.51 2.76 -2.13
CA SER A 205 7.76 2.07 -2.47
C SER A 205 8.83 3.06 -2.93
N TRP A 206 8.48 3.92 -3.87
CA TRP A 206 9.35 4.97 -4.38
C TRP A 206 9.77 5.96 -3.28
N LEU A 207 8.83 6.38 -2.43
CA LEU A 207 9.13 7.28 -1.31
C LEU A 207 10.10 6.64 -0.30
N MET A 208 9.90 5.36 0.01
CA MET A 208 10.81 4.60 0.89
C MET A 208 12.24 4.60 0.36
N GLU A 209 12.43 4.40 -0.95
CA GLU A 209 13.75 4.42 -1.58
C GLU A 209 14.47 5.76 -1.33
N HIS A 210 13.74 6.88 -1.38
CA HIS A 210 14.30 8.21 -1.13
C HIS A 210 14.65 8.43 0.34
N VAL A 211 13.81 7.94 1.26
CA VAL A 211 14.09 7.98 2.70
C VAL A 211 15.36 7.19 3.04
N VAL A 212 15.50 5.99 2.47
CA VAL A 212 16.70 5.16 2.67
C VAL A 212 17.95 5.80 2.06
N ALA A 213 17.84 6.34 0.84
CA ALA A 213 18.95 7.02 0.19
C ALA A 213 19.47 8.18 1.05
N ALA A 214 18.59 9.04 1.55
CA ALA A 214 18.94 10.16 2.41
C ALA A 214 19.51 9.72 3.77
N ALA A 215 18.99 8.64 4.36
CA ALA A 215 19.52 8.09 5.61
C ALA A 215 20.94 7.49 5.45
N SER A 216 21.32 7.11 4.23
CA SER A 216 22.62 6.50 3.92
C SER A 216 23.70 7.47 3.44
N SER A 217 23.34 8.74 3.22
CA SER A 217 24.22 9.80 2.67
C SER A 217 24.91 10.65 3.75
#